data_AF-A0A8J8MIU7-F1
#
_entry.id   AF-A0A8J8MIU7-F1
#
_cell.length_a   1.000
_cell.length_b   1.000
_cell.length_c   1.000
_cell.angle_alpha   90.00
_cell.angle_beta   90.00
_cell.angle_gamma   90.00
#
_symmetry.space_group_name_H-M   'P 1'
#
loop_
_entity.id
_entity.type
_entity.pdbx_description
1 polymer ?
#
loop_
_entity_poly.entity_id
_entity_poly.type
_entity_poly.pdbx_seq_one_letter_code
_entity_poly.pdbx_strand_id
1 'polypeptide(L)'
;MGLRFLLYLGMLGIGIIIGFKGMSHKKILDRMDKLQLGALVILLFVMGIRIGADDKVIKQVGNLGLKAFIITFFAVAFSVLFVGLLRRFRKMNKRGERI
;
A
#
# COMPACT_ATOMS: atom_id res chain seq x y z
N MET A 1 -5.50 8.97 -24.01
CA MET A 1 -5.26 8.83 -22.55
C MET A 1 -5.81 7.52 -21.98
N GLY A 2 -7.00 7.06 -22.40
CA GLY A 2 -7.59 5.79 -21.92
C GLY A 2 -6.76 4.52 -22.19
N LEU A 3 -6.06 4.44 -23.33
CA LEU A 3 -5.27 3.24 -23.68
C LEU A 3 -4.13 2.95 -22.68
N ARG A 4 -3.44 3.98 -22.18
CA ARG A 4 -2.36 3.79 -21.18
C ARG A 4 -2.90 3.25 -19.86
N PHE A 5 -4.06 3.76 -19.45
CA PHE A 5 -4.74 3.29 -18.24
C PHE A 5 -5.16 1.83 -18.38
N LEU A 6 -5.69 1.47 -19.55
CA LEU A 6 -6.06 0.09 -19.88
C LEU A 6 -4.84 -0.84 -19.87
N LEU A 7 -3.69 -0.38 -20.38
CA LEU A 7 -2.44 -1.13 -20.35
C LEU A 7 -1.93 -1.35 -18.92
N TYR A 8 -1.95 -0.32 -18.06
CA TYR A 8 -1.57 -0.47 -16.64
C TYR A 8 -2.51 -1.43 -15.91
N LEU A 9 -3.81 -1.34 -16.15
CA LEU A 9 -4.80 -2.24 -15.55
C LEU A 9 -4.62 -3.68 -16.05
N GLY A 10 -4.30 -3.85 -17.33
CA GLY A 10 -3.97 -5.15 -17.93
C GLY A 10 -2.73 -5.79 -17.32
N MET A 11 -1.64 -5.03 -17.16
CA MET A 11 -0.42 -5.53 -16.49
C MET A 11 -0.69 -5.94 -15.03
N LEU A 12 -1.49 -5.15 -14.31
CA LEU A 12 -1.88 -5.45 -12.93
C LEU A 12 -2.73 -6.73 -12.87
N GLY A 13 -3.67 -6.88 -13.79
CA GLY A 13 -4.49 -8.10 -13.94
C GLY A 13 -3.64 -9.35 -14.20
N ILE A 14 -2.65 -9.27 -15.11
CA ILE A 14 -1.72 -10.38 -15.38
C ILE A 14 -0.93 -10.74 -14.12
N GLY A 15 -0.42 -9.74 -13.38
CA GLY A 15 0.29 -9.96 -12.12
C GLY A 15 -0.57 -10.69 -11.06
N ILE A 16 -1.85 -10.30 -10.95
CA ILE A 16 -2.82 -10.96 -10.05
C ILE A 16 -3.05 -12.42 -10.47
N ILE A 17 -3.27 -12.70 -11.76
CA ILE A 17 -3.51 -14.06 -12.26
C ILE A 17 -2.28 -14.96 -11.99
N ILE A 18 -1.07 -14.45 -12.22
CA ILE A 18 0.18 -15.17 -11.92
C ILE A 18 0.32 -15.43 -10.41
N GLY A 19 -0.01 -14.44 -9.57
CA GLY A 19 -0.01 -14.59 -8.10
C GLY A 19 -1.04 -15.61 -7.60
N PHE A 20 -2.25 -15.62 -8.17
CA PHE A 20 -3.33 -16.56 -7.80
C PHE A 20 -3.07 -18.00 -8.25
N LYS A 21 -2.38 -18.20 -9.38
CA LYS A 21 -2.15 -19.55 -9.94
C LYS A 21 -1.21 -20.41 -9.07
N GLY A 22 -0.71 -19.90 -7.94
CA GLY A 22 0.03 -20.67 -6.95
C GLY A 22 1.37 -21.25 -7.45
N MET A 23 1.80 -20.88 -8.66
CA MET A 23 3.05 -21.30 -9.29
C MET A 23 4.28 -20.57 -8.69
N SER A 24 4.12 -19.99 -7.50
CA SER A 24 5.19 -19.35 -6.76
C SER A 24 5.79 -20.35 -5.80
N HIS A 25 6.91 -20.95 -6.21
CA HIS A 25 7.82 -21.56 -5.25
C HIS A 25 8.08 -20.56 -4.12
N LYS A 26 7.96 -20.97 -2.85
CA LYS A 26 8.18 -20.08 -1.69
C LYS A 26 9.50 -19.29 -1.78
N LYS A 27 10.53 -19.87 -2.40
CA LYS A 27 11.81 -19.21 -2.69
C LYS A 27 11.70 -18.03 -3.65
N ILE A 28 10.86 -18.09 -4.69
CA ILE A 28 10.66 -16.99 -5.64
C ILE A 28 9.92 -15.85 -4.96
N LEU A 29 8.87 -16.17 -4.20
CA LEU A 29 8.10 -15.17 -3.45
C LEU A 29 8.98 -14.43 -2.43
N ASP A 30 9.78 -15.18 -1.67
CA ASP A 30 10.70 -14.61 -0.66
C ASP A 30 11.85 -13.80 -1.29
N ARG A 31 12.27 -14.14 -2.52
CA ARG A 31 13.22 -13.32 -3.31
C ARG A 31 12.57 -12.05 -3.84
N MET A 32 11.31 -12.11 -4.28
CA MET A 32 10.55 -10.96 -4.76
C MET A 32 10.28 -9.97 -3.62
N ASP A 33 9.93 -10.45 -2.43
CA ASP A 33 9.73 -9.61 -1.24
C ASP A 33 11.02 -8.86 -0.86
N LYS A 34 12.16 -9.55 -0.87
CA LYS A 34 13.48 -8.94 -0.63
C LYS A 34 13.83 -7.91 -1.69
N LEU A 35 13.55 -8.20 -2.96
CA LEU A 35 13.79 -7.27 -4.06
C LEU A 35 12.88 -6.05 -3.99
N GLN A 36 11.60 -6.24 -3.66
CA GLN A 36 10.64 -5.14 -3.48
C GLN A 36 11.05 -4.24 -2.33
N LEU A 37 11.43 -4.81 -1.18
CA LEU A 37 11.88 -4.03 -0.03
C LEU A 37 13.18 -3.28 -0.36
N GLY A 38 14.14 -3.94 -1.02
CA GLY A 38 15.38 -3.28 -1.48
C GLY A 38 15.11 -2.13 -2.44
N ALA A 39 14.26 -2.35 -3.45
CA ALA A 39 13.86 -1.31 -4.40
C ALA A 39 13.11 -0.16 -3.71
N LEU A 40 12.22 -0.48 -2.76
CA LEU A 40 11.47 0.51 -1.98
C LEU A 40 12.43 1.38 -1.15
N VAL A 41 13.40 0.77 -0.47
CA VAL A 41 14.41 1.51 0.29
C VAL A 41 15.23 2.43 -0.62
N ILE A 42 15.69 1.94 -1.77
CA ILE A 42 16.43 2.76 -2.75
C ILE A 42 15.57 3.93 -3.25
N LEU A 43 14.31 3.68 -3.58
CA LEU A 43 13.38 4.72 -4.02
C LEU A 43 13.12 5.76 -2.94
N LEU A 44 12.87 5.32 -1.70
CA LEU A 44 12.69 6.22 -0.56
C LEU A 44 13.95 7.03 -0.27
N PHE A 45 15.13 6.43 -0.42
CA PHE A 45 16.40 7.13 -0.25
C PHE A 45 16.57 8.25 -1.29
N VAL A 46 16.36 7.94 -2.58
CA VAL A 46 16.40 8.94 -3.65
C VAL A 46 15.33 10.02 -3.45
N MET A 47 14.13 9.62 -3.02
CA MET A 47 13.05 10.56 -2.70
C MET A 47 13.45 11.50 -1.55
N GLY A 48 14.09 10.97 -0.50
CA GLY A 48 14.62 11.74 0.62
C GLY A 48 15.66 12.77 0.18
N ILE A 49 16.62 12.37 -0.66
CA ILE A 49 17.62 13.30 -1.23
C ILE A 49 16.93 14.41 -2.03
N ARG A 50 15.98 14.05 -2.91
CA ARG A 50 15.25 15.02 -3.74
C ARG A 50 14.44 16.01 -2.90
N ILE A 51 13.80 15.55 -1.83
CA ILE A 51 13.06 16.42 -0.90
C ILE A 51 14.03 17.31 -0.11
N GLY A 52 15.15 16.75 0.37
CA GLY A 52 16.16 17.49 1.13
C GLY A 52 16.85 18.60 0.33
N ALA A 53 17.05 18.39 -0.97
CA ALA A 53 17.64 19.37 -1.88
C ALA A 53 16.63 20.43 -2.38
N ASP A 54 15.33 20.28 -2.09
CA ASP A 54 14.29 21.22 -2.52
C ASP A 54 13.78 22.07 -1.35
N ASP A 55 14.28 23.30 -1.24
CA ASP A 55 13.89 24.28 -0.22
C ASP A 55 12.37 24.54 -0.18
N LYS A 56 11.67 24.43 -1.31
CA LYS A 56 10.21 24.67 -1.35
C LYS A 56 9.48 23.54 -0.66
N VAL A 57 9.95 22.31 -0.83
CA VAL A 57 9.36 21.14 -0.16
C VAL A 57 9.69 21.16 1.32
N ILE A 58 10.95 21.43 1.70
CA ILE A 58 11.39 21.54 3.10
C ILE A 58 10.57 22.59 3.88
N LYS A 59 10.36 23.77 3.31
CA LYS A 59 9.50 24.82 3.92
C LYS A 59 8.04 24.38 4.07
N GLN A 60 7.57 23.47 3.21
CA GLN A 60 6.21 22.92 3.23
C GLN A 60 6.09 21.62 4.03
N VAL A 61 7.18 21.05 4.58
CA VAL A 61 7.15 19.79 5.34
C VAL A 61 6.15 19.84 6.49
N GLY A 62 6.04 20.98 7.20
CA GLY A 62 5.03 21.13 8.25
C GLY A 62 3.59 20.99 7.74
N ASN A 63 3.28 21.59 6.59
CA ASN A 63 1.95 21.49 5.97
C ASN A 63 1.71 20.08 5.38
N LEU A 64 2.73 19.47 4.76
CA LEU A 64 2.68 18.09 4.30
C LEU A 64 2.46 17.11 5.46
N GLY A 65 3.12 17.34 6.60
CA GLY A 65 2.97 16.55 7.81
C GLY A 65 1.56 16.65 8.40
N LEU A 66 0.99 17.85 8.50
CA LEU A 66 -0.39 18.04 8.93
C LEU A 66 -1.39 17.38 7.97
N LYS A 67 -1.21 17.56 6.65
CA LYS A 67 -2.03 16.89 5.64
C LYS A 67 -1.94 15.38 5.76
N ALA A 68 -0.73 14.83 5.86
CA ALA A 68 -0.51 13.40 6.01
C ALA A 68 -1.15 12.88 7.30
N PHE A 69 -0.99 13.59 8.42
CA PHE A 69 -1.60 13.22 9.69
C PHE A 69 -3.13 13.14 9.59
N ILE A 70 -3.78 14.15 9.03
CA ILE A 70 -5.25 14.17 8.86
C ILE A 70 -5.68 12.99 7.97
N ILE A 71 -5.02 12.79 6.82
CA ILE A 71 -5.36 11.69 5.90
C ILE A 71 -5.18 10.34 6.58
N THR A 72 -4.04 10.10 7.25
CA THR A 72 -3.77 8.84 7.95
C THR A 72 -4.73 8.63 9.12
N PHE A 73 -5.02 9.65 9.92
CA PHE A 73 -5.96 9.56 11.05
C PHE A 73 -7.34 9.15 10.56
N PHE A 74 -7.88 9.85 9.57
CA PHE A 74 -9.18 9.51 8.99
C PHE A 74 -9.16 8.13 8.32
N ALA A 75 -8.12 7.80 7.54
CA ALA A 75 -8.03 6.49 6.88
C ALA A 75 -8.00 5.33 7.87
N VAL A 76 -7.20 5.45 8.95
CA VAL A 76 -7.12 4.42 10.00
C VAL A 76 -8.41 4.36 10.80
N ALA A 77 -8.95 5.51 11.22
CA ALA A 77 -10.22 5.57 11.97
C ALA A 77 -11.37 4.94 11.19
N PHE A 78 -11.53 5.31 9.90
CA PHE A 78 -12.54 4.71 9.03
C PHE A 78 -12.28 3.22 8.78
N SER A 79 -11.04 2.81 8.55
CA SER A 79 -10.70 1.39 8.35
C SER A 79 -11.08 0.55 9.57
N VAL A 80 -10.73 0.99 10.78
CA VAL A 80 -11.05 0.30 12.04
C VAL A 80 -12.56 0.31 12.30
N LEU A 81 -13.23 1.44 12.10
CA LEU A 81 -14.68 1.57 12.27
C LEU A 81 -15.43 0.65 11.30
N PHE A 82 -15.02 0.61 10.03
CA PHE A 82 -15.62 -0.24 9.01
C PHE A 82 -15.44 -1.73 9.33
N VAL A 83 -14.22 -2.15 9.71
CA VAL A 83 -13.97 -3.52 10.16
C VAL A 83 -14.79 -3.85 11.41
N GLY A 84 -14.94 -2.91 12.35
CA GLY A 84 -15.77 -3.06 13.54
C GLY A 84 -17.26 -3.25 13.22
N LEU A 85 -17.78 -2.44 12.29
CA LEU A 85 -19.17 -2.52 11.82
C LEU A 85 -19.42 -3.85 11.10
N LEU A 86 -18.53 -4.24 10.18
CA LEU A 86 -18.60 -5.53 9.49
C LEU A 86 -18.52 -6.72 10.45
N ARG A 87 -17.69 -6.65 11.49
CA ARG A 87 -17.62 -7.69 12.53
C ARG A 87 -18.93 -7.81 13.30
N ARG A 88 -19.56 -6.69 13.65
CA ARG A 88 -20.89 -6.67 14.31
C ARG A 88 -21.98 -7.23 13.41
N PHE A 89 -22.03 -6.81 12.15
CA PHE A 89 -23.03 -7.32 11.18
C PHE A 89 -22.85 -8.82 10.89
N ARG A 90 -21.61 -9.31 10.82
CA ARG A 90 -21.33 -10.71 10.48
C ARG A 90 -21.21 -11.65 11.69
N LYS A 91 -21.56 -11.19 12.91
CA LYS A 91 -21.46 -11.95 14.17
C LYS A 91 -20.13 -12.71 14.31
N MET A 92 -19.03 -12.09 13.87
CA MET A 92 -17.74 -12.76 13.80
C MET A 92 -17.06 -12.63 15.17
N ASN A 93 -16.96 -13.74 15.91
CA ASN A 93 -16.35 -13.75 17.24
C ASN A 93 -14.85 -13.40 17.14
N LYS A 94 -14.22 -12.97 18.25
CA LYS A 94 -12.86 -12.38 18.31
C LYS A 94 -11.72 -13.18 17.64
N ARG A 95 -11.99 -14.41 17.17
CA ARG A 95 -11.02 -15.34 16.56
C ARG A 95 -11.13 -15.54 15.05
N GLY A 96 -12.07 -14.87 14.35
CA GLY A 96 -12.20 -15.05 12.89
C GLY A 96 -12.72 -16.42 12.46
N GLU A 97 -13.18 -17.26 13.39
CA GLU A 97 -13.85 -18.52 13.11
C GLU A 97 -15.37 -18.32 13.10
N ARG A 98 -16.02 -18.89 12.08
CA ARG A 98 -17.48 -18.84 11.92
C ARG A 98 -18.10 -19.80 12.95
N ILE A 99 -19.09 -19.32 13.70
CA ILE A 99 -20.01 -20.16 14.49
C ILE A 99 -21.34 -20.19 13.74
#